data_AF-B9J621-F1
#
_entry.id   AF-B9J621-F1
#
_cell.length_a   1.000
_cell.length_b   1.000
_cell.length_c   1.000
_cell.angle_alpha   90.00
_cell.angle_beta   90.00
_cell.angle_gamma   90.00
#
_symmetry.space_group_name_H-M   'P 1'
#
loop_
_entity.id
_entity.type
_entity.pdbx_description
1 polymer ?
#
loop_
_entity_poly.entity_id
_entity_poly.type
_entity_poly.pdbx_seq_one_letter_code
_entity_poly.pdbx_strand_id
1 'polypeptide(L)'
;MQLKDQQKLQVEDTINKYIWDFRRGDEITLKHLLTHTSGIPEHDEGEEQLSHDELIKKVGKQKSLFTPGSKWKYSDSNYAILTYILEKVSGLNTEVYIQKNI
;
A
#
# COMPACT_ATOMS: atom_id res chain seq x y z
N MET A 1 16.17 -2.57 0.23
CA MET A 1 14.78 -2.55 -0.28
C MET A 1 14.87 -3.01 -1.72
N GLN A 2 14.73 -4.31 -1.99
CA GLN A 2 15.18 -4.90 -3.26
C GLN A 2 14.63 -4.21 -4.52
N LEU A 3 13.35 -3.82 -4.56
CA LEU A 3 12.81 -3.08 -5.71
C LEU A 3 13.23 -1.62 -5.80
N LYS A 4 13.53 -0.97 -4.67
CA LYS A 4 14.17 0.35 -4.65
C LYS A 4 15.57 0.26 -5.24
N ASP A 5 16.30 -0.78 -4.87
CA ASP A 5 17.66 -1.03 -5.32
C ASP A 5 17.68 -1.43 -6.82
N GLN A 6 16.59 -2.01 -7.32
CA GLN A 6 16.33 -2.25 -8.76
C GLN A 6 15.76 -1.02 -9.50
N GLN A 7 15.63 0.14 -8.85
CA GLN A 7 15.03 1.38 -9.40
C GLN A 7 13.59 1.24 -9.91
N LYS A 8 12.88 0.16 -9.56
CA LYS A 8 11.50 -0.09 -10.01
C LYS A 8 10.46 0.68 -9.18
N LEU A 9 10.83 1.11 -7.97
CA LEU A 9 10.01 1.98 -7.14
C LEU A 9 10.87 2.93 -6.31
N GLN A 10 10.35 4.11 -6.03
CA GLN A 10 10.97 5.08 -5.12
C GLN A 10 10.12 5.18 -3.86
N VAL A 11 10.77 5.31 -2.70
CA VAL A 11 10.05 5.40 -1.40
C VAL A 11 9.17 6.65 -1.33
N GLU A 12 9.53 7.68 -2.09
CA GLU A 12 8.79 8.94 -2.19
C GLU A 12 7.72 8.92 -3.31
N ASP A 13 7.56 7.81 -4.04
CA ASP A 13 6.46 7.68 -5.00
C ASP A 13 5.12 7.71 -4.26
N THR A 14 4.17 8.45 -4.83
CA THR A 14 2.79 8.52 -4.36
C THR A 14 2.01 7.29 -4.78
N ILE A 15 1.03 6.86 -4.00
CA ILE A 15 0.15 5.72 -4.31
C ILE A 15 -0.54 5.87 -5.67
N ASN A 16 -0.93 7.10 -6.05
CA ASN A 16 -1.62 7.39 -7.32
C ASN A 16 -0.86 6.89 -8.57
N LYS A 17 0.47 6.80 -8.49
CA LYS A 17 1.31 6.24 -9.56
C LYS A 17 0.98 4.77 -9.88
N TYR A 18 0.48 4.03 -8.89
CA TYR A 18 0.20 2.60 -8.97
C TYR A 18 -1.30 2.29 -8.86
N ILE A 19 -2.05 3.10 -8.11
CA ILE A 19 -3.49 2.94 -7.86
C ILE A 19 -4.17 4.31 -8.09
N TRP A 20 -4.74 4.51 -9.27
CA TRP A 20 -5.22 5.82 -9.72
C TRP A 20 -6.49 6.33 -9.01
N ASP A 21 -7.30 5.41 -8.46
CA ASP A 21 -8.59 5.73 -7.82
C ASP A 21 -8.53 5.60 -6.29
N PHE A 22 -7.49 6.17 -5.68
CA PHE A 22 -7.25 6.13 -4.25
C PHE A 22 -7.43 7.52 -3.63
N ARG A 23 -8.24 7.62 -2.57
CA ARG A 23 -8.50 8.90 -1.90
C ARG A 23 -7.21 9.43 -1.26
N ARG A 24 -6.83 10.67 -1.62
CA ARG A 24 -5.54 11.29 -1.23
C ARG A 24 -4.32 10.48 -1.68
N GLY A 25 -4.46 9.65 -2.71
CA GLY A 25 -3.38 8.83 -3.24
C GLY A 25 -2.21 9.64 -3.78
N ASP A 26 -2.41 10.92 -4.10
CA ASP A 26 -1.42 11.91 -4.49
C ASP A 26 -0.63 12.51 -3.31
N GLU A 27 -1.15 12.39 -2.08
CA GLU A 27 -0.48 12.86 -0.86
C GLU A 27 0.23 11.72 -0.10
N ILE A 28 -0.24 10.49 -0.27
CA ILE A 28 0.29 9.32 0.45
C ILE A 28 1.44 8.72 -0.37
N THR A 29 2.64 8.67 0.20
CA THR A 29 3.82 8.03 -0.40
C THR A 29 4.04 6.61 0.12
N LEU A 30 4.85 5.82 -0.58
CA LEU A 30 5.26 4.49 -0.10
C LEU A 30 5.94 4.56 1.27
N LYS A 31 6.67 5.64 1.55
CA LYS A 31 7.27 5.92 2.86
C LYS A 31 6.22 6.05 3.95
N HIS A 32 5.10 6.72 3.69
CA HIS A 32 4.02 6.83 4.68
C HIS A 32 3.42 5.47 5.01
N LEU A 33 3.29 4.57 4.03
CA LEU A 33 2.84 3.19 4.27
C LEU A 33 3.85 2.41 5.13
N LEU A 34 5.12 2.42 4.72
CA LEU A 34 6.21 1.70 5.41
C LEU A 34 6.43 2.16 6.86
N THR A 35 6.12 3.43 7.15
CA THR A 35 6.33 4.02 8.48
C THR A 35 5.04 4.09 9.30
N HIS A 36 3.92 3.58 8.79
CA HIS A 36 2.60 3.69 9.43
C HIS A 36 2.19 5.14 9.75
N THR A 37 2.48 6.06 8.83
CA THR A 37 2.10 7.48 8.93
C THR A 37 1.12 7.92 7.84
N SER A 38 0.50 6.97 7.13
CA SER A 38 -0.42 7.24 6.02
C SER A 38 -1.75 7.88 6.43
N GLY A 39 -2.21 7.62 7.65
CA GLY A 39 -3.57 8.00 8.09
C GLY A 39 -4.68 7.12 7.48
N ILE A 40 -4.34 6.01 6.83
CA ILE A 40 -5.30 5.04 6.31
C ILE A 40 -5.90 4.25 7.49
N PRO A 41 -7.23 4.05 7.54
CA PRO A 41 -7.86 3.20 8.56
C PRO A 41 -7.48 1.73 8.41
N GLU A 42 -7.73 0.95 9.45
CA GLU A 42 -7.66 -0.51 9.35
C GLU A 42 -8.84 -1.04 8.54
N HIS A 43 -8.61 -2.11 7.80
CA HIS A 43 -9.66 -2.88 7.13
C HIS A 43 -10.44 -3.70 8.17
N ASP A 44 -11.74 -3.94 7.92
CA ASP A 44 -12.56 -4.65 8.90
C ASP A 44 -12.20 -6.15 8.95
N GLU A 45 -12.35 -6.78 10.12
CA GLU A 45 -12.21 -8.23 10.26
C GLU A 45 -13.17 -8.97 9.31
N GLY A 46 -12.69 -10.03 8.65
CA GLY A 46 -13.45 -10.79 7.65
C GLY A 46 -13.27 -10.27 6.21
N GLU A 47 -12.60 -9.13 6.02
CA GLU A 47 -12.20 -8.67 4.70
C GLU A 47 -11.02 -9.47 4.10
N GLU A 48 -10.42 -10.39 4.85
CA GLU A 48 -9.34 -11.26 4.33
C GLU A 48 -9.85 -12.22 3.24
N GLN A 49 -11.17 -12.43 3.14
CA GLN A 49 -11.79 -13.22 2.08
C GLN A 49 -12.00 -12.44 0.78
N LEU A 50 -11.86 -11.11 0.81
CA LEU A 50 -11.95 -10.29 -0.40
C LEU A 50 -10.74 -10.56 -1.29
N SER A 51 -10.93 -10.41 -2.60
CA SER A 51 -9.77 -10.33 -3.49
C SER A 51 -8.93 -9.09 -3.15
N HIS A 52 -7.62 -9.15 -3.40
CA HIS A 52 -6.73 -8.00 -3.20
C HIS A 52 -7.27 -6.72 -3.86
N ASP A 53 -7.75 -6.79 -5.10
CA ASP A 53 -8.33 -5.64 -5.80
C ASP A 53 -9.57 -5.06 -5.09
N GLU A 54 -10.45 -5.90 -4.53
CA GLU A 54 -11.64 -5.46 -3.80
C GLU A 54 -11.28 -4.80 -2.46
N LEU A 55 -10.36 -5.41 -1.71
CA LEU A 55 -9.85 -4.86 -0.45
C LEU A 55 -9.23 -3.48 -0.68
N ILE A 56 -8.33 -3.35 -1.66
CA ILE A 56 -7.66 -2.07 -1.95
C ILE A 56 -8.65 -1.01 -2.41
N LYS A 57 -9.66 -1.37 -3.22
CA LYS A 57 -10.73 -0.43 -3.59
C LYS A 57 -11.54 0.02 -2.37
N LYS A 58 -11.90 -0.90 -1.48
CA LYS A 58 -12.68 -0.58 -0.27
C LYS A 58 -11.89 0.37 0.64
N VAL A 59 -10.67 -0.01 1.00
CA VAL A 59 -9.75 0.80 1.81
C VAL A 59 -9.50 2.17 1.16
N GLY A 60 -9.25 2.19 -0.15
CA GLY A 60 -8.95 3.41 -0.90
C GLY A 60 -10.07 4.45 -0.95
N LYS A 61 -11.31 4.07 -0.61
CA LYS A 61 -12.47 4.99 -0.53
C LYS A 61 -12.73 5.50 0.89
N GLN A 62 -12.14 4.89 1.91
CA GLN A 62 -12.37 5.28 3.29
C GLN A 62 -11.82 6.69 3.58
N LYS A 63 -12.36 7.33 4.62
CA LYS A 63 -11.86 8.64 5.07
C LYS A 63 -10.57 8.45 5.88
N SER A 64 -9.52 9.18 5.49
CA SER A 64 -8.28 9.21 6.27
C SER A 64 -8.55 9.69 7.70
N LEU A 65 -7.90 9.03 8.65
CA LEU A 65 -7.97 9.35 10.08
C LEU A 65 -7.24 10.67 10.40
N PHE A 66 -6.19 10.98 9.64
CA PHE A 66 -5.40 12.19 9.77
C PHE A 66 -4.66 12.48 8.45
N THR A 67 -3.95 13.61 8.38
CA THR A 67 -3.13 13.99 7.22
C THR A 67 -1.90 13.09 7.11
N PRO A 68 -1.58 12.52 5.93
CA PRO A 68 -0.38 11.71 5.75
C PRO A 68 0.87 12.41 6.29
N GLY A 69 1.73 11.67 7.01
CA GLY A 69 2.93 12.17 7.66
C GLY A 69 2.72 12.93 8.97
N SER A 70 1.49 13.32 9.32
CA SER A 70 1.25 14.14 10.53
C SER A 70 1.24 13.37 11.85
N LYS A 71 0.92 12.06 11.81
CA LYS A 71 0.84 11.19 12.99
C LYS A 71 1.27 9.77 12.63
N TRP A 72 1.63 9.00 13.66
CA TRP A 72 1.84 7.56 13.55
C TRP A 72 0.61 6.81 14.02
N LYS A 73 0.17 5.81 13.26
CA LYS A 73 -0.84 4.83 13.67
C LYS A 73 -0.66 3.55 12.85
N TYR A 74 -0.41 2.45 13.54
CA TYR A 74 -0.35 1.12 12.92
C TYR A 74 -1.63 0.79 12.15
N SER A 75 -1.46 0.13 11.01
CA SER A 75 -2.54 -0.29 10.11
C SER A 75 -2.00 -1.39 9.19
N ASP A 76 -2.61 -2.56 9.20
CA ASP A 76 -2.31 -3.68 8.30
C ASP A 76 -2.72 -3.36 6.86
N SER A 77 -3.72 -2.50 6.66
CA SER A 77 -4.05 -1.95 5.34
C SER A 77 -2.86 -1.29 4.64
N ASN A 78 -1.89 -0.72 5.38
CA ASN A 78 -0.67 -0.20 4.76
C ASN A 78 0.15 -1.29 4.09
N TYR A 79 0.27 -2.45 4.73
CA TYR A 79 0.97 -3.60 4.17
C TYR A 79 0.18 -4.23 3.03
N ALA A 80 -1.14 -4.36 3.14
CA ALA A 80 -1.98 -4.83 2.03
C ALA A 80 -1.77 -3.98 0.76
N ILE A 81 -1.71 -2.65 0.90
CA ILE A 81 -1.43 -1.74 -0.22
C ILE A 81 0.00 -1.93 -0.75
N LEU A 82 1.01 -2.03 0.11
CA LEU A 82 2.40 -2.25 -0.31
C LEU A 82 2.55 -3.55 -1.10
N THR A 83 1.90 -4.62 -0.62
CA THR A 83 1.83 -5.93 -1.26
C THR A 83 1.16 -5.84 -2.63
N TYR A 84 0.02 -5.15 -2.73
CA TYR A 84 -0.65 -4.92 -4.01
C TYR A 84 0.23 -4.16 -5.01
N ILE A 85 0.92 -3.11 -4.56
CA ILE A 85 1.84 -2.34 -5.41
C ILE A 85 3.03 -3.21 -5.85
N LEU A 86 3.58 -4.03 -4.96
CA LEU A 86 4.63 -4.99 -5.27
C LEU A 86 4.18 -5.96 -6.38
N GLU A 87 2.97 -6.49 -6.31
CA GLU A 87 2.42 -7.38 -7.35
C GLU A 87 2.27 -6.67 -8.69
N LYS A 88 1.75 -5.44 -8.70
CA LYS A 88 1.61 -4.64 -9.93
C LYS A 88 2.96 -4.32 -10.58
N VAL A 89 3.98 -3.99 -9.79
CA VAL A 89 5.31 -3.61 -10.29
C VAL A 89 6.13 -4.83 -10.71
N SER A 90 6.00 -5.94 -9.99
CA SER A 90 6.76 -7.16 -10.29
C SER A 90 6.11 -8.03 -11.36
N GLY A 91 4.79 -7.94 -11.55
CA GLY A 91 4.01 -8.86 -12.38
C GLY A 91 3.92 -10.28 -11.79
N LEU A 92 4.34 -10.47 -10.54
CA LEU A 92 4.32 -11.73 -9.82
C LEU A 92 3.39 -11.62 -8.61
N ASN A 93 2.77 -12.73 -8.23
CA ASN A 93 2.12 -12.82 -6.93
C ASN A 93 3.16 -12.65 -5.81
N THR A 94 2.76 -12.04 -4.70
CA THR A 94 3.64 -11.74 -3.56
C THR A 94 4.37 -12.97 -3.03
N GLU A 95 3.67 -14.10 -2.88
CA GLU A 95 4.28 -15.34 -2.36
C GLU A 95 5.41 -15.81 -3.28
N VAL A 96 5.17 -15.77 -4.61
CA VAL A 96 6.16 -16.10 -5.63
C VAL A 96 7.31 -15.11 -5.62
N TYR A 97 7.04 -13.83 -5.41
CA TYR A 97 8.08 -12.81 -5.31
C TYR A 97 8.99 -13.04 -4.11
N ILE A 98 8.40 -13.30 -2.93
CA ILE A 98 9.13 -13.58 -1.70
C ILE A 98 10.00 -14.84 -1.87
N GLN A 99 9.43 -15.95 -2.34
CA GLN A 99 10.19 -17.19 -2.54
C GLN A 99 11.35 -17.07 -3.54
N LYS A 100 11.24 -16.16 -4.52
CA LYS A 100 12.29 -15.98 -5.55
C LYS A 100 13.39 -15.02 -5.14
N ASN A 101 13.16 -14.14 -4.17
CA ASN A 101 14.04 -13.02 -3.89
C ASN A 101 14.49 -12.93 -2.43
N ILE A 102 13.98 -13.79 -1.54
CA ILE A 102 14.40 -13.93 -0.14
C ILE A 102 14.87 -15.36 0.09
#